data_AF-A0A842VEM9-F1
#
_entry.id   AF-A0A842VEM9-F1
#
_cell.length_a   1.000
_cell.length_b   1.000
_cell.length_c   1.000
_cell.angle_alpha   90.00
_cell.angle_beta   90.00
_cell.angle_gamma   90.00
#
_symmetry.space_group_name_H-M   'P 1'
#
loop_
_entity.id
_entity.type
_entity.pdbx_description
1 polymer ?
#
loop_
_entity_poly.entity_id
_entity_poly.type
_entity_poly.pdbx_seq_one_letter_code
_entity_poly.pdbx_strand_id
1 'polypeptide(L)'
;MSESNLIEQIAAFPTLKQAWLRVLENHGCRGADGITINRFGSSLKSNLNKLSSSLKTGKYHPYPLMRFSIPKRKTKGERFLSVPTVRDRI
;
A
#
# COMPACT_ATOMS: atom_id res chain seq x y z
N MET A 1 -23.15 -5.58 -15.01
CA MET A 1 -21.82 -6.04 -14.53
C MET A 1 -21.89 -6.07 -13.02
N SER A 2 -21.80 -7.25 -12.40
CA SER A 2 -21.93 -7.41 -10.94
C SER A 2 -20.62 -7.03 -10.22
N GLU A 3 -20.72 -6.31 -9.11
CA GLU A 3 -19.61 -5.87 -8.23
C GLU A 3 -18.63 -7.00 -7.86
N SER A 4 -19.15 -8.22 -7.69
CA SER A 4 -18.36 -9.41 -7.34
C SER A 4 -17.23 -9.68 -8.34
N ASN A 5 -17.45 -9.40 -9.63
CA ASN A 5 -16.46 -9.64 -10.67
C ASN A 5 -15.28 -8.66 -10.58
N LEU A 6 -15.52 -7.40 -10.17
CA LEU A 6 -14.48 -6.38 -10.10
C LEU A 6 -13.53 -6.60 -8.91
N ILE A 7 -14.06 -6.95 -7.73
CA ILE A 7 -13.22 -7.26 -6.56
C ILE A 7 -12.33 -8.47 -6.83
N GLU A 8 -12.84 -9.50 -7.52
CA GLU A 8 -12.04 -10.66 -7.91
C GLU A 8 -10.88 -10.28 -8.83
N GLN A 9 -11.12 -9.40 -9.81
CA GLN A 9 -10.10 -8.89 -10.73
C GLN A 9 -9.05 -8.02 -10.04
N ILE A 10 -9.46 -7.10 -9.17
CA ILE A 10 -8.56 -6.22 -8.42
C ILE A 10 -7.71 -7.03 -7.44
N ALA A 11 -8.34 -7.97 -6.73
CA ALA A 11 -7.65 -8.82 -5.76
C ALA A 11 -6.87 -9.96 -6.41
N ALA A 12 -6.88 -10.12 -7.74
CA ALA A 12 -6.11 -11.16 -8.42
C ALA A 12 -4.60 -10.94 -8.24
N PHE A 13 -3.85 -12.02 -8.01
CA PHE A 13 -2.41 -11.94 -7.80
C PHE A 13 -1.65 -11.19 -8.91
N PRO A 14 -1.94 -11.40 -10.22
CA PRO A 14 -1.28 -10.64 -11.29
C PRO A 14 -1.53 -9.14 -11.18
N THR A 15 -2.76 -8.73 -10.86
CA THR A 15 -3.16 -7.33 -10.69
C THR A 15 -2.41 -6.68 -9.52
N LEU A 16 -2.43 -7.32 -8.35
CA LEU A 16 -1.72 -6.84 -7.16
C LEU A 16 -0.20 -6.80 -7.36
N LYS A 17 0.36 -7.74 -8.15
CA LYS A 17 1.78 -7.73 -8.50
C LYS A 17 2.12 -6.53 -9.39
N GLN A 18 1.25 -6.15 -10.34
CA GLN A 18 1.46 -4.95 -11.15
C GLN A 18 1.35 -3.67 -10.32
N ALA A 19 0.41 -3.60 -9.38
CA ALA A 19 0.32 -2.50 -8.42
C ALA A 19 1.58 -2.39 -7.56
N TRP A 20 2.08 -3.53 -7.05
CA TRP A 20 3.35 -3.59 -6.32
C TRP A 20 4.52 -2.97 -7.09
N LEU A 21 4.66 -3.26 -8.39
CA LEU A 21 5.76 -2.71 -9.20
C LEU A 21 5.72 -1.17 -9.23
N ARG A 22 4.53 -0.57 -9.36
CA ARG A 22 4.37 0.89 -9.28
C ARG A 22 4.71 1.43 -7.90
N VAL A 23 4.33 0.74 -6.84
CA VAL A 23 4.68 1.14 -5.46
C VAL A 23 6.18 1.06 -5.22
N LEU A 24 6.84 0.05 -5.79
CA LEU A 24 8.29 -0.15 -5.71
C LEU A 24 9.06 1.00 -6.40
N GLU A 25 8.64 1.39 -7.61
CA GLU A 25 9.24 2.50 -8.37
C GLU A 25 9.11 3.88 -7.68
N ASN A 26 8.05 4.08 -6.89
CA ASN A 26 7.85 5.35 -6.18
C ASN A 26 8.79 5.57 -4.98
N HIS A 27 9.53 4.53 -4.55
CA HIS A 27 10.49 4.58 -3.43
C HIS A 27 9.96 5.24 -2.14
N GLY A 28 8.66 5.10 -1.87
CA GLY A 28 7.99 5.73 -0.73
C GLY A 28 8.44 5.18 0.63
N CYS A 29 8.34 6.00 1.67
CA CYS A 29 8.67 5.58 3.04
C CYS A 29 7.67 4.54 3.62
N ARG A 30 8.04 3.94 4.76
CA ARG A 30 7.18 3.00 5.50
C ARG A 30 5.94 3.72 6.06
N GLY A 31 4.86 2.98 6.28
CA GLY A 31 3.68 3.49 6.97
C GLY A 31 3.72 3.23 8.48
N ALA A 32 2.54 3.30 9.10
CA ALA A 32 2.36 3.15 10.54
C ALA A 32 2.70 1.74 11.05
N ASP A 33 2.62 0.72 10.20
CA ASP A 33 3.00 -0.67 10.50
C ASP A 33 4.52 -0.91 10.56
N GLY A 34 5.33 0.09 10.20
CA GLY A 34 6.78 0.01 10.21
C GLY A 34 7.38 -0.84 9.09
N ILE A 35 6.59 -1.38 8.16
CA ILE A 35 7.08 -2.23 7.08
C ILE A 35 7.62 -1.37 5.93
N THR A 36 8.88 -1.57 5.58
CA THR A 36 9.54 -0.92 4.44
C THR A 36 9.20 -1.64 3.14
N ILE A 37 9.38 -0.96 2.01
CA ILE A 37 9.26 -1.55 0.67
C ILE A 37 10.17 -2.80 0.56
N ASN A 38 11.43 -2.71 0.98
CA ASN A 38 12.37 -3.84 0.91
C ASN A 38 11.87 -5.06 1.73
N ARG A 39 11.37 -4.83 2.95
CA ARG A 39 10.84 -5.91 3.80
C ARG A 39 9.53 -6.49 3.25
N PHE A 40 8.70 -5.67 2.61
CA PHE A 40 7.50 -6.17 1.94
C PHE A 40 7.89 -7.04 0.72
N GLY A 41 8.87 -6.60 -0.06
CA GLY A 41 9.37 -7.29 -1.24
C GLY A 41 10.08 -8.62 -0.94
N SER A 42 10.80 -8.72 0.18
CA SER A 42 11.46 -9.98 0.58
C SER A 42 10.50 -11.14 0.83
N SER A 43 9.21 -10.85 1.09
CA SER A 43 8.15 -11.85 1.26
C SER A 43 6.97 -11.59 0.32
N LEU A 44 7.24 -11.07 -0.88
CA LEU A 44 6.23 -10.53 -1.81
C LEU A 44 5.06 -11.49 -2.05
N LYS A 45 5.34 -12.74 -2.43
CA LYS A 45 4.28 -13.72 -2.74
C LYS A 45 3.34 -13.95 -1.56
N SER A 46 3.89 -14.12 -0.36
CA SER A 46 3.11 -14.29 0.87
C SER A 46 2.28 -13.03 1.17
N ASN A 47 2.87 -11.85 1.06
CA ASN A 47 2.18 -10.59 1.35
C ASN A 47 1.03 -10.30 0.39
N LEU A 48 1.24 -10.50 -0.92
CA LEU A 48 0.19 -10.33 -1.93
C LEU A 48 -0.93 -11.37 -1.78
N ASN A 49 -0.60 -12.61 -1.43
CA ASN A 49 -1.62 -13.63 -1.16
C ASN A 49 -2.49 -13.27 0.05
N LYS A 50 -1.88 -12.79 1.14
CA LYS A 50 -2.62 -12.32 2.32
C LYS A 50 -3.54 -11.14 1.97
N LEU A 51 -3.02 -10.17 1.20
CA LEU A 51 -3.81 -9.04 0.72
C LEU A 51 -4.99 -9.50 -0.14
N SER A 52 -4.72 -10.33 -1.15
CA SER A 52 -5.73 -10.94 -2.03
C SER A 52 -6.84 -11.63 -1.25
N SER A 53 -6.49 -12.51 -0.31
CA SER A 53 -7.46 -13.20 0.54
C SER A 53 -8.28 -12.23 1.39
N SER A 54 -7.65 -11.21 1.97
CA SER A 54 -8.36 -10.23 2.80
C SER A 54 -9.36 -9.39 2.00
N LEU A 55 -9.01 -9.00 0.76
CA LEU A 55 -9.89 -8.26 -0.15
C LEU A 55 -11.07 -9.13 -0.58
N LYS A 56 -10.82 -10.36 -1.03
CA LYS A 56 -11.86 -11.29 -1.49
C LYS A 56 -12.85 -11.70 -0.40
N THR A 57 -12.40 -11.77 0.84
CA THR A 57 -13.24 -12.14 1.99
C THR A 57 -13.92 -10.94 2.67
N GLY A 58 -13.68 -9.72 2.18
CA GLY A 58 -14.20 -8.49 2.80
C GLY A 58 -13.60 -8.19 4.19
N LYS A 59 -12.49 -8.85 4.57
CA LYS A 59 -11.82 -8.68 5.86
C LYS A 59 -10.72 -7.63 5.84
N TYR A 60 -10.46 -7.03 4.68
CA TYR A 60 -9.45 -5.98 4.54
C TYR A 60 -9.86 -4.73 5.33
N HIS A 61 -8.97 -4.29 6.21
CA HIS A 61 -9.11 -3.05 6.98
C HIS A 61 -7.82 -2.24 6.79
N PRO A 62 -7.87 -1.05 6.19
CA PRO A 62 -6.67 -0.21 6.02
C PRO A 62 -6.03 0.13 7.37
N TYR A 63 -4.71 0.28 7.39
CA TYR A 63 -4.04 0.79 8.60
C TYR A 63 -4.24 2.31 8.75
N PRO A 64 -4.07 2.84 9.97
CA PRO A 64 -3.93 4.28 10.18
C PRO A 64 -2.78 4.87 9.35
N LEU A 65 -2.97 6.10 8.88
CA LEU A 65 -1.93 6.81 8.14
C LEU A 65 -0.81 7.28 9.08
N MET A 66 0.44 7.12 8.66
CA MET A 66 1.57 7.69 9.38
C MET A 66 1.67 9.19 9.07
N ARG A 67 1.61 10.03 10.10
CA ARG A 67 1.65 11.49 9.96
C ARG A 67 2.99 12.05 10.41
N PHE A 68 3.63 12.87 9.58
CA PHE A 68 4.85 13.59 9.94
C PHE A 68 4.96 14.90 9.16
N SER A 69 5.77 15.84 9.65
CA SER A 69 6.06 17.08 8.93
C SER A 69 7.39 17.02 8.20
N ILE A 70 7.46 17.71 7.06
CA ILE A 70 8.69 18.02 6.34
C ILE A 70 8.78 19.54 6.12
N PRO A 71 9.97 20.13 6.08
CA PRO A 71 10.12 21.54 5.74
C PRO A 71 9.70 21.81 4.29
N LYS A 72 9.03 22.94 4.04
CA LYS A 72 8.77 23.41 2.66
C LYS A 72 10.08 23.88 2.02
N ARG A 73 10.38 23.41 0.79
CA ARG A 73 11.66 23.73 0.11
C ARG A 73 11.87 25.23 -0.19
N LYS A 74 10.81 25.99 -0.45
CA LYS A 74 10.89 27.37 -0.97
C LYS A 74 10.35 28.44 -0.03
N THR A 75 9.67 28.06 1.05
CA THR A 75 9.04 28.99 1.98
C THR A 75 9.26 28.54 3.41
N LYS A 76 9.24 29.47 4.37
CA LYS A 76 9.19 29.10 5.78
C LYS A 76 7.91 28.32 6.08
N GLY A 77 8.02 27.31 6.94
CA GLY A 77 6.91 26.50 7.44
C GLY A 77 6.99 25.02 7.05
N GLU A 78 6.08 24.25 7.61
CA GLU A 78 6.04 22.80 7.49
C GLU A 78 4.94 22.34 6.51
N ARG A 79 5.15 21.18 5.90
CA ARG A 79 4.14 20.41 5.18
C ARG A 79 3.92 19.11 5.95
N PHE A 80 2.71 18.92 6.45
CA PHE A 80 2.30 17.64 7.00
C PHE A 80 2.00 16.66 5.86
N LEU A 81 2.57 15.48 5.94
CA LEU A 81 2.29 14.35 5.07
C LEU A 81 1.56 13.27 5.86
N SER A 82 0.65 12.57 5.17
CA SER A 82 -0.02 11.37 5.67
C SER A 82 0.34 10.23 4.73
N VAL A 83 1.04 9.22 5.24
CA VAL A 83 1.60 8.13 4.44
C VAL A 83 0.92 6.80 4.79
N PRO A 84 0.24 6.14 3.83
CA PRO A 84 -0.30 4.79 4.01
C PRO A 84 0.80 3.73 4.14
N THR A 85 0.47 2.55 4.65
CA THR A 85 1.40 1.41 4.65
C THR A 85 1.66 0.90 3.24
N VAL A 86 2.73 0.10 3.07
CA VAL A 86 3.05 -0.46 1.75
C VAL A 86 1.88 -1.26 1.18
N ARG A 87 1.20 -2.06 2.00
CA ARG A 87 0.05 -2.85 1.54
C ARG A 87 -1.13 -1.97 1.13
N ASP A 88 -1.35 -0.84 1.81
CA ASP A 88 -2.49 0.03 1.53
C ASP A 88 -2.25 0.93 0.30
N ARG A 89 -1.00 1.01 -0.18
CA ARG A 89 -0.63 1.66 -1.45
C ARG A 89 -0.73 0.73 -2.67
N ILE A 90 -0.79 -0.58 -2.43
CA ILE A 90 -0.94 -1.63 -3.46
C ILE A 90 -2.43 -1.85 -3.71
#